data_AF-A0A0M9A6C5-F1
#
_entry.id   AF-A0A0M9A6C5-F1
#
_cell.length_a   1.000
_cell.length_b   1.000
_cell.length_c   1.000
_cell.angle_alpha   90.00
_cell.angle_beta   90.00
_cell.angle_gamma   90.00
#
_symmetry.space_group_name_H-M   'P 1'
#
loop_
_entity.id
_entity.type
_entity.pdbx_description
1 polymer ?
#
loop_
_entity_poly.entity_id
_entity_poly.type
_entity_poly.pdbx_seq_one_letter_code
_entity_poly.pdbx_strand_id
1 'polypeptide(L)'
;MGLLSEGSPLSWEETKNLADHVRKHGIIQFINLYKRLRDRQGDILKWGDEVEYMLVKFDDEAKTAKLSLRAAEILKTLNEKEYNDPDNIKSLWRPEYGAYMLEGTPGKPYGGLLVHFNVVEANMKYRRQEASKLLEPNEVLMSLTNFPRTGAHDFTDPPTHPTRNSESSKSLFFPDEAIYPGHPRFKTLTRNIRQRRGEKVAINIPIYKDKNVRSPFKEDFGPLIENESSCAAKEDHIYMDAMGFGMGCCCLQLTFQACNIEEARTLYDQLTPLCPIMLALTAASPFYRGYISDVDCRWNVISCSVDCRTQEERGLKPLNENKFRISKSRYDSIDSYLSEQGEKYNDVPLTYDDEVYKQLTDNGIDKLLAQHIAHLFIRDTVSLFSEKVHQNDLEDTDHFENIQSTNWQTMRFKPPPPNSSIGWRVEFRPCEVQITDFENAAIVCFIVLLTRVILSYKLNLLIPISKVDKNMARAQRRNAVIAETFWFRRDITSDVKKQDDGQPECTEFTVNEIINGKDGVFPGLIPLVNSYLASMDVDADTHCTVQAYMKLIQKRASGELLTTAAWLRKEVVSHPEYKNDSVITQRINYDLLKKVQKIVSNEISCPELLGTCISSKTNETIPAAVAKAEKVPM
;
A
#
# COMPACT_ATOMS: atom_id res chain seq x y z
N MET A 1 -11.14 -0.04 3.15
CA MET A 1 -11.12 -1.50 2.84
C MET A 1 -12.17 -2.03 1.85
N GLY A 2 -11.84 -3.18 1.23
CA GLY A 2 -12.68 -3.94 0.30
C GLY A 2 -13.72 -4.84 0.98
N LEU A 3 -14.48 -5.57 0.16
CA LEU A 3 -15.63 -6.38 0.60
C LEU A 3 -15.22 -7.55 1.52
N LEU A 4 -15.53 -7.45 2.82
CA LEU A 4 -15.45 -8.53 3.82
C LEU A 4 -16.86 -9.04 4.17
N SER A 5 -17.70 -9.22 3.16
CA SER A 5 -19.00 -9.85 3.38
C SER A 5 -18.81 -11.31 3.80
N GLU A 6 -19.53 -11.77 4.81
CA GLU A 6 -19.58 -13.20 5.15
C GLU A 6 -20.32 -13.99 4.06
N GLY A 7 -19.89 -15.23 3.84
CA GLY A 7 -20.48 -16.12 2.84
C GLY A 7 -19.66 -17.37 2.59
N SER A 8 -20.21 -18.28 1.80
CA SER A 8 -19.61 -19.57 1.45
C SER A 8 -18.72 -19.42 0.21
N PRO A 9 -17.37 -19.55 0.33
CA PRO A 9 -16.47 -19.37 -0.80
C PRO A 9 -16.64 -20.47 -1.85
N LEU A 10 -16.78 -20.06 -3.11
CA LEU A 10 -16.76 -20.97 -4.24
C LEU A 10 -15.34 -21.52 -4.50
N SER A 11 -15.27 -22.74 -5.03
CA SER A 11 -14.04 -23.28 -5.60
C SER A 11 -13.58 -22.46 -6.82
N TRP A 12 -12.34 -22.66 -7.28
CA TRP A 12 -11.87 -21.98 -8.49
C TRP A 12 -12.70 -22.36 -9.72
N GLU A 13 -13.04 -23.64 -9.91
CA GLU A 13 -13.83 -24.08 -11.07
C GLU A 13 -15.22 -23.42 -11.11
N GLU A 14 -15.90 -23.36 -9.97
CA GLU A 14 -17.19 -22.66 -9.85
C GLU A 14 -17.04 -21.15 -10.08
N THR A 15 -15.99 -20.53 -9.50
CA THR A 15 -15.70 -19.11 -9.68
C THR A 15 -15.40 -18.77 -11.14
N LYS A 16 -14.60 -19.61 -11.82
CA LYS A 16 -14.24 -19.48 -13.24
C LYS A 16 -15.48 -19.54 -14.13
N ASN A 17 -16.39 -20.47 -13.87
CA ASN A 17 -17.65 -20.61 -14.62
C ASN A 17 -18.57 -19.38 -14.48
N LEU A 18 -18.41 -18.60 -13.42
CA LEU A 18 -19.18 -17.37 -13.16
C LEU A 18 -18.40 -16.09 -13.51
N ALA A 19 -17.20 -16.18 -14.10
CA ALA A 19 -16.36 -15.01 -14.34
C ALA A 19 -17.02 -13.98 -15.27
N ASP A 20 -17.65 -14.42 -16.36
CA ASP A 20 -18.38 -13.54 -17.29
C ASP A 20 -19.64 -12.96 -16.65
N HIS A 21 -20.32 -13.73 -15.80
CA HIS A 21 -21.47 -13.26 -15.02
C HIS A 21 -21.06 -12.09 -14.13
N VAL A 22 -20.01 -12.25 -13.33
CA VAL A 22 -19.49 -11.18 -12.45
C VAL A 22 -19.05 -9.96 -13.26
N ARG A 23 -18.35 -10.14 -14.38
CA ARG A 23 -17.95 -9.02 -15.25
C ARG A 23 -19.16 -8.25 -15.78
N LYS A 24 -20.12 -8.96 -16.38
CA LYS A 24 -21.33 -8.35 -16.97
C LYS A 24 -22.13 -7.58 -15.93
N HIS A 25 -22.43 -8.20 -14.79
CA HIS A 25 -23.22 -7.58 -13.73
C HIS A 25 -22.45 -6.44 -13.05
N GLY A 26 -21.14 -6.59 -12.82
CA GLY A 26 -20.31 -5.52 -12.26
C GLY A 26 -20.25 -4.25 -13.12
N ILE A 27 -20.24 -4.38 -14.45
CA ILE A 27 -20.32 -3.23 -15.36
C ILE A 27 -21.69 -2.54 -15.27
N ILE A 28 -22.77 -3.31 -15.20
CA ILE A 28 -24.13 -2.76 -15.03
C ILE A 28 -24.23 -2.01 -13.69
N GLN A 29 -23.73 -2.59 -12.60
CA GLN A 29 -23.67 -1.96 -11.28
C GLN A 29 -22.92 -0.62 -11.32
N PHE A 30 -21.74 -0.59 -11.97
CA PHE A 30 -20.98 0.65 -12.12
C PHE A 30 -21.73 1.71 -12.92
N ILE A 31 -22.35 1.34 -14.06
CA ILE A 31 -23.13 2.26 -14.88
C ILE A 31 -24.29 2.88 -14.08
N ASN A 32 -25.02 2.06 -13.32
CA ASN A 32 -26.12 2.52 -12.49
C ASN A 32 -25.63 3.45 -11.37
N LEU A 33 -24.53 3.10 -10.70
CA LEU A 33 -23.90 3.96 -9.70
C LEU A 33 -23.45 5.31 -10.29
N TYR A 34 -22.75 5.27 -11.42
CA TYR A 34 -22.26 6.46 -12.12
C TYR A 34 -23.41 7.38 -12.52
N LYS A 35 -24.47 6.86 -13.16
CA LYS A 35 -25.64 7.66 -13.55
C LYS A 35 -26.30 8.39 -12.38
N ARG A 36 -26.33 7.76 -11.19
CA ARG A 36 -26.90 8.37 -9.98
C ARG A 36 -26.02 9.48 -9.39
N LEU A 37 -24.70 9.38 -9.52
CA LEU A 37 -23.75 10.15 -8.70
C LEU A 37 -22.74 10.98 -9.50
N ARG A 38 -22.77 10.94 -10.84
CA ARG A 38 -21.87 11.74 -11.70
C ARG A 38 -22.03 13.24 -11.48
N ASP A 39 -23.25 13.69 -11.20
CA ASP A 39 -23.60 15.10 -11.03
C ASP A 39 -23.48 15.55 -9.55
N ARG A 40 -22.94 14.69 -8.67
CA ARG A 40 -22.72 14.99 -7.24
C ARG A 40 -21.60 16.02 -7.08
N GLN A 41 -21.89 17.07 -6.32
CA GLN A 41 -21.01 18.23 -6.13
C GLN A 41 -21.04 18.68 -4.66
N GLY A 42 -20.01 19.43 -4.25
CA GLY A 42 -19.98 20.10 -2.94
C GLY A 42 -19.64 19.19 -1.76
N ASP A 43 -19.10 18.00 -1.99
CA ASP A 43 -18.56 17.19 -0.90
C ASP A 43 -17.36 17.92 -0.26
N ILE A 44 -17.28 17.86 1.07
CA ILE A 44 -16.13 18.42 1.79
C ILE A 44 -14.99 17.41 1.88
N LEU A 45 -13.77 17.91 2.00
CA LEU A 45 -12.60 17.06 2.26
C LEU A 45 -12.80 16.29 3.57
N LYS A 46 -12.87 14.97 3.43
CA LYS A 46 -12.75 13.99 4.50
C LYS A 46 -11.62 13.06 4.15
N TRP A 47 -10.84 12.64 5.12
CA TRP A 47 -9.69 11.78 4.85
C TRP A 47 -9.38 10.88 6.03
N GLY A 48 -8.60 9.83 5.79
CA GLY A 48 -8.21 8.87 6.81
C GLY A 48 -7.00 8.08 6.38
N ASP A 49 -6.25 7.63 7.37
CA ASP A 49 -5.14 6.71 7.21
C ASP A 49 -5.57 5.27 7.53
N GLU A 50 -4.98 4.30 6.84
CA GLU A 50 -5.05 2.87 7.17
C GLU A 50 -3.60 2.45 7.52
N VAL A 51 -3.39 1.98 8.76
CA VAL A 51 -2.09 1.49 9.25
C VAL A 51 -2.19 0.01 9.54
N GLU A 52 -1.31 -0.76 8.90
CA GLU A 52 -1.20 -2.19 9.11
C GLU A 52 -0.08 -2.51 10.12
N TYR A 53 -0.32 -3.49 10.97
CA TYR A 53 0.55 -3.90 12.06
C TYR A 53 0.80 -5.41 12.05
N MET A 54 1.92 -5.83 12.65
CA MET A 54 2.26 -7.23 12.92
C MET A 54 2.31 -7.48 14.44
N LEU A 55 1.72 -8.58 14.87
CA LEU A 55 1.82 -9.12 16.22
C LEU A 55 3.13 -9.91 16.34
N VAL A 56 4.03 -9.46 17.21
CA VAL A 56 5.34 -10.10 17.43
C VAL A 56 5.42 -10.59 18.86
N LYS A 57 5.76 -11.87 19.05
CA LYS A 57 6.04 -12.47 20.35
C LYS A 57 7.53 -12.66 20.55
N PHE A 58 8.02 -12.21 21.70
CA PHE A 58 9.40 -12.39 22.13
C PHE A 58 9.53 -13.60 23.05
N ASP A 59 10.61 -14.33 22.87
CA ASP A 59 11.15 -15.24 23.87
C ASP A 59 12.48 -14.65 24.35
N ASP A 60 12.44 -14.03 25.54
CA ASP A 60 13.60 -13.37 26.13
C ASP A 60 14.64 -14.32 26.70
N GLU A 61 14.28 -15.59 26.94
CA GLU A 61 15.21 -16.64 27.37
C GLU A 61 15.95 -17.21 26.17
N ALA A 62 15.20 -17.66 25.15
CA ALA A 62 15.76 -18.21 23.93
C ALA A 62 16.33 -17.15 22.97
N LYS A 63 16.09 -15.87 23.24
CA LYS A 63 16.46 -14.74 22.38
C LYS A 63 15.92 -14.88 20.96
N THR A 64 14.63 -15.19 20.85
CA THR A 64 13.92 -15.33 19.57
C THR A 64 12.72 -14.40 19.50
N ALA A 65 12.35 -13.98 18.30
CA ALA A 65 11.14 -13.22 18.04
C ALA A 65 10.38 -13.89 16.89
N LYS A 66 9.07 -14.04 17.04
CA LYS A 66 8.18 -14.78 16.12
C LYS A 66 6.89 -14.01 15.87
N LEU A 67 6.22 -14.30 14.77
CA LEU A 67 4.90 -13.75 14.46
C LEU A 67 3.81 -14.49 15.26
N SER A 68 3.06 -13.77 16.09
CA SER A 68 1.95 -14.35 16.87
C SER A 68 0.70 -14.48 16.01
N LEU A 69 0.16 -15.68 15.88
CA LEU A 69 -1.00 -15.99 15.03
C LEU A 69 -2.36 -15.68 15.71
N ARG A 70 -2.37 -14.73 16.64
CA ARG A 70 -3.53 -14.39 17.49
C ARG A 70 -4.43 -13.28 16.94
N ALA A 71 -4.25 -12.84 15.69
CA ALA A 71 -5.04 -11.72 15.16
C ALA A 71 -6.56 -11.97 15.23
N ALA A 72 -7.01 -13.21 14.97
CA ALA A 72 -8.44 -13.54 15.02
C ALA A 72 -9.04 -13.43 16.43
N GLU A 73 -8.27 -13.82 17.45
CA GLU A 73 -8.66 -13.69 18.85
C GLU A 73 -8.78 -12.21 19.24
N ILE A 74 -7.76 -11.42 18.91
CA ILE A 74 -7.70 -9.99 19.26
C ILE A 74 -8.78 -9.19 18.52
N LEU A 75 -8.98 -9.43 17.23
CA LEU A 75 -9.99 -8.73 16.43
C LEU A 75 -11.40 -8.98 16.92
N LYS A 76 -11.70 -10.19 17.40
CA LYS A 76 -13.00 -10.50 18.00
C LYS A 76 -13.34 -9.50 19.12
N THR A 77 -12.41 -9.25 20.04
CA THR A 77 -12.60 -8.30 21.14
C THR A 77 -12.55 -6.84 20.67
N LEU A 78 -11.64 -6.48 19.76
CA LEU A 78 -11.57 -5.10 19.25
C LEU A 78 -12.84 -4.68 18.52
N ASN A 79 -13.48 -5.60 17.79
CA ASN A 79 -14.70 -5.32 17.04
C ASN A 79 -15.96 -5.22 17.90
N GLU A 80 -15.95 -5.70 19.15
CA GLU A 80 -17.07 -5.53 20.09
C GLU A 80 -17.39 -4.04 20.34
N LYS A 81 -16.37 -3.18 20.38
CA LYS A 81 -16.58 -1.73 20.57
C LYS A 81 -17.37 -1.10 19.44
N GLU A 82 -17.08 -1.50 18.20
CA GLU A 82 -17.77 -0.99 17.01
C GLU A 82 -19.21 -1.51 16.97
N TYR A 83 -19.41 -2.78 17.33
CA TYR A 83 -20.74 -3.37 17.42
C TYR A 83 -21.61 -2.67 18.48
N ASN A 84 -21.03 -2.33 19.63
CA ASN A 84 -21.77 -1.77 20.76
C ASN A 84 -22.03 -0.25 20.62
N ASP A 85 -21.09 0.51 20.08
CA ASP A 85 -21.18 1.97 19.93
C ASP A 85 -20.52 2.45 18.63
N PRO A 86 -21.14 2.16 17.47
CA PRO A 86 -20.57 2.50 16.16
C PRO A 86 -20.42 4.02 15.95
N ASP A 87 -21.25 4.82 16.63
CA ASP A 87 -21.27 6.26 16.45
C ASP A 87 -20.21 7.01 17.26
N ASN A 88 -19.65 6.44 18.33
CA ASN A 88 -18.66 7.13 19.17
C ASN A 88 -17.30 6.43 19.26
N ILE A 89 -17.03 5.51 18.33
CA ILE A 89 -15.76 4.79 18.31
C ILE A 89 -14.60 5.69 17.86
N LYS A 90 -13.43 5.51 18.49
CA LYS A 90 -12.19 6.27 18.20
C LYS A 90 -11.30 5.62 17.13
N SER A 91 -11.48 4.32 16.89
CA SER A 91 -10.63 3.47 16.05
C SER A 91 -11.46 2.33 15.47
N LEU A 92 -11.20 1.96 14.22
CA LEU A 92 -11.77 0.74 13.62
C LEU A 92 -10.66 -0.27 13.41
N TRP A 93 -10.99 -1.55 13.55
CA TRP A 93 -10.06 -2.66 13.42
C TRP A 93 -10.57 -3.70 12.46
N ARG A 94 -9.71 -4.14 11.54
CA ARG A 94 -10.11 -5.05 10.46
C ARG A 94 -9.04 -6.12 10.25
N PRO A 95 -9.45 -7.31 9.77
CA PRO A 95 -8.51 -8.37 9.46
C PRO A 95 -7.74 -8.04 8.19
N GLU A 96 -6.48 -8.44 8.19
CA GLU A 96 -5.63 -8.47 7.00
C GLU A 96 -5.22 -9.89 6.65
N TYR A 97 -4.48 -10.08 5.54
CA TYR A 97 -4.14 -11.40 5.03
C TYR A 97 -3.47 -12.32 6.06
N GLY A 98 -2.51 -11.80 6.82
CA GLY A 98 -1.75 -12.58 7.80
C GLY A 98 -2.53 -12.84 9.09
N ALA A 99 -2.45 -14.06 9.62
CA ALA A 99 -3.01 -14.40 10.94
C ALA A 99 -2.32 -13.67 12.12
N TYR A 100 -1.26 -12.93 11.82
CA TYR A 100 -0.50 -12.08 12.71
C TYR A 100 -0.70 -10.58 12.43
N MET A 101 -1.59 -10.22 11.50
CA MET A 101 -1.78 -8.83 11.08
C MET A 101 -3.05 -8.22 11.66
N LEU A 102 -2.98 -6.94 11.99
CA LEU A 102 -4.12 -6.08 12.32
C LEU A 102 -4.07 -4.84 11.43
N GLU A 103 -5.21 -4.41 10.88
CA GLU A 103 -5.32 -3.08 10.27
C GLU A 103 -6.15 -2.17 11.18
N GLY A 104 -5.62 -0.98 11.46
CA GLY A 104 -6.28 0.04 12.26
C GLY A 104 -6.51 1.33 11.48
N THR A 105 -7.71 1.90 11.57
CA THR A 105 -8.08 3.21 10.98
C THR A 105 -8.66 4.12 12.06
N PRO A 106 -8.74 5.46 11.85
CA PRO A 106 -9.50 6.31 12.77
C PRO A 106 -10.99 5.90 12.75
N GLY A 107 -11.66 6.07 13.89
CA GLY A 107 -13.08 5.73 14.09
C GLY A 107 -14.04 6.51 13.17
N LYS A 108 -13.63 7.73 12.81
CA LYS A 108 -14.28 8.61 11.84
C LYS A 108 -13.22 9.24 10.96
N PRO A 109 -13.53 9.57 9.69
CA PRO A 109 -12.60 10.32 8.88
C PRO A 109 -12.31 11.69 9.51
N TYR A 110 -11.07 12.15 9.39
CA TYR A 110 -10.66 13.50 9.76
C TYR A 110 -11.34 14.54 8.86
N GLY A 111 -11.48 15.76 9.38
CA GLY A 111 -12.07 16.89 8.68
C GLY A 111 -11.07 17.67 7.81
N GLY A 112 -11.57 18.66 7.08
CA GLY A 112 -10.79 19.47 6.15
C GLY A 112 -10.02 20.65 6.78
N LEU A 113 -10.25 20.95 8.06
CA LEU A 113 -9.53 22.03 8.76
C LEU A 113 -8.11 21.62 9.13
N LEU A 114 -7.17 22.57 9.09
CA LEU A 114 -5.74 22.31 9.39
C LEU A 114 -5.52 21.77 10.81
N VAL A 115 -6.40 22.08 11.77
CA VAL A 115 -6.30 21.57 13.14
C VAL A 115 -6.39 20.04 13.23
N HIS A 116 -6.96 19.37 12.23
CA HIS A 116 -7.00 17.91 12.18
C HIS A 116 -5.61 17.28 12.02
N PHE A 117 -4.61 18.02 11.53
CA PHE A 117 -3.23 17.51 11.50
C PHE A 117 -2.68 17.22 12.90
N ASN A 118 -3.19 17.88 13.95
CA ASN A 118 -2.82 17.62 15.33
C ASN A 118 -3.50 16.40 15.96
N VAL A 119 -4.44 15.71 15.28
CA VAL A 119 -5.09 14.53 15.86
C VAL A 119 -4.58 13.20 15.29
N VAL A 120 -3.88 13.21 14.15
CA VAL A 120 -3.44 12.01 13.42
C VAL A 120 -2.55 11.12 14.27
N GLU A 121 -1.43 11.66 14.75
CA GLU A 121 -0.47 10.89 15.56
C GLU A 121 -1.06 10.45 16.90
N ALA A 122 -1.88 11.30 17.51
CA ALA A 122 -2.60 10.94 18.75
C ALA A 122 -3.56 9.77 18.51
N ASN A 123 -4.25 9.74 17.37
CA ASN A 123 -5.12 8.63 16.99
C ASN A 123 -4.33 7.35 16.69
N MET A 124 -3.20 7.43 16.00
CA MET A 124 -2.29 6.28 15.78
C MET A 124 -1.77 5.71 17.10
N LYS A 125 -1.31 6.58 18.03
CA LYS A 125 -0.89 6.17 19.37
C LYS A 125 -2.04 5.51 20.15
N TYR A 126 -3.24 6.09 20.08
CA TYR A 126 -4.42 5.51 20.71
C TYR A 126 -4.73 4.11 20.16
N ARG A 127 -4.71 3.92 18.84
CA ARG A 127 -4.88 2.59 18.20
C ARG A 127 -3.85 1.60 18.74
N ARG A 128 -2.56 1.96 18.72
CA ARG A 128 -1.50 1.09 19.25
C ARG A 128 -1.74 0.73 20.71
N GLN A 129 -2.08 1.70 21.56
CA GLN A 129 -2.37 1.47 22.98
C GLN A 129 -3.61 0.61 23.19
N GLU A 130 -4.66 0.80 22.39
CA GLU A 130 -5.89 0.04 22.50
C GLU A 130 -5.68 -1.44 22.21
N ALA A 131 -5.04 -1.76 21.08
CA ALA A 131 -4.71 -3.14 20.76
C ALA A 131 -3.67 -3.73 21.73
N SER A 132 -2.72 -2.92 22.23
CA SER A 132 -1.71 -3.37 23.20
C SER A 132 -2.30 -3.86 24.53
N LYS A 133 -3.51 -3.43 24.90
CA LYS A 133 -4.21 -3.90 26.12
C LYS A 133 -4.65 -5.35 26.04
N LEU A 134 -4.67 -5.94 24.84
CA LEU A 134 -5.13 -7.30 24.58
C LEU A 134 -3.97 -8.29 24.34
N LEU A 135 -2.73 -7.79 24.38
CA LEU A 135 -1.53 -8.59 24.11
C LEU A 135 -1.08 -9.35 25.35
N GLU A 136 -0.46 -10.52 25.15
CA GLU A 136 0.26 -11.19 26.23
C GLU A 136 1.49 -10.38 26.68
N PRO A 137 2.04 -10.60 27.90
CA PRO A 137 3.19 -9.85 28.41
C PRO A 137 4.43 -9.83 27.50
N ASN A 138 4.61 -10.87 26.68
CA ASN A 138 5.74 -11.01 25.76
C ASN A 138 5.38 -10.66 24.31
N GLU A 139 4.19 -10.12 24.06
CA GLU A 139 3.73 -9.71 22.74
C GLU A 139 3.77 -8.20 22.56
N VAL A 140 4.06 -7.78 21.33
CA VAL A 140 4.16 -6.37 20.95
C VAL A 140 3.51 -6.19 19.59
N LEU A 141 2.69 -5.13 19.47
CA LEU A 141 2.15 -4.68 18.19
C LEU A 141 3.14 -3.75 17.50
N MET A 142 3.70 -4.17 16.37
CA MET A 142 4.71 -3.43 15.64
C MET A 142 4.22 -3.02 14.25
N SER A 143 4.46 -1.77 13.83
CA SER A 143 4.22 -1.32 12.47
C SER A 143 5.46 -1.59 11.62
N LEU A 144 5.66 -2.86 11.24
CA LEU A 144 6.77 -3.32 10.40
C LEU A 144 6.26 -3.57 9.00
N THR A 145 6.90 -3.01 7.98
CA THR A 145 6.51 -3.32 6.59
C THR A 145 6.70 -4.80 6.27
N ASN A 146 7.82 -5.41 6.68
CA ASN A 146 7.99 -6.85 6.55
C ASN A 146 8.69 -7.41 7.80
N PHE A 147 8.21 -8.54 8.30
CA PHE A 147 8.91 -9.28 9.33
C PHE A 147 10.13 -10.00 8.72
N PRO A 148 11.36 -9.76 9.21
CA PRO A 148 12.59 -10.13 8.49
C PRO A 148 12.71 -11.63 8.16
N ARG A 149 12.09 -12.49 8.98
CA ARG A 149 12.17 -13.95 8.90
C ARG A 149 10.87 -14.62 8.46
N THR A 150 9.91 -13.92 7.85
CA THR A 150 8.68 -14.54 7.33
C THR A 150 9.02 -15.68 6.37
N GLY A 151 8.50 -16.90 6.63
CA GLY A 151 8.81 -18.09 5.83
C GLY A 151 10.18 -18.74 6.10
N ALA A 152 10.99 -18.22 7.03
CA ALA A 152 12.16 -18.94 7.54
C ALA A 152 11.73 -20.03 8.53
N HIS A 153 12.61 -20.97 8.85
CA HIS A 153 12.31 -21.97 9.87
C HIS A 153 11.93 -21.33 11.23
N ASP A 154 10.85 -21.84 11.84
CA ASP A 154 10.37 -21.48 13.17
C ASP A 154 10.11 -19.97 13.34
N PHE A 155 9.30 -19.40 12.44
CA PHE A 155 8.99 -17.96 12.40
C PHE A 155 7.64 -17.56 13.02
N THR A 156 6.78 -18.52 13.40
CA THR A 156 5.45 -18.27 13.97
C THR A 156 5.33 -18.75 15.41
N ASP A 157 4.43 -18.14 16.17
CA ASP A 157 3.93 -18.64 17.44
C ASP A 157 2.39 -18.76 17.40
N PRO A 158 1.81 -19.95 17.67
CA PRO A 158 2.52 -21.22 17.92
C PRO A 158 3.36 -21.66 16.71
N PRO A 159 4.34 -22.58 16.90
CA PRO A 159 5.13 -23.12 15.79
C PRO A 159 4.22 -23.81 14.77
N THR A 160 4.38 -23.46 13.49
CA THR A 160 3.64 -24.04 12.38
C THR A 160 4.60 -24.42 11.24
N HIS A 161 4.17 -25.33 10.38
CA HIS A 161 5.01 -25.87 9.31
C HIS A 161 4.22 -25.96 8.00
N PRO A 162 4.83 -25.60 6.86
CA PRO A 162 4.19 -25.76 5.56
C PRO A 162 3.80 -27.22 5.31
N THR A 163 2.55 -27.43 4.91
CA THR A 163 2.02 -28.77 4.62
C THR A 163 1.88 -28.99 3.12
N ARG A 164 2.41 -30.11 2.61
CA ARG A 164 2.41 -30.43 1.18
C ARG A 164 1.01 -30.67 0.61
N ASN A 165 0.09 -31.14 1.45
CA ASN A 165 -1.30 -31.41 1.08
C ASN A 165 -2.23 -30.21 1.37
N SER A 166 -1.67 -29.03 1.66
CA SER A 166 -2.43 -27.80 1.82
C SER A 166 -3.32 -27.56 0.60
N GLU A 167 -4.58 -27.19 0.84
CA GLU A 167 -5.50 -26.78 -0.22
C GLU A 167 -5.24 -25.33 -0.66
N SER A 168 -4.65 -24.48 0.18
CA SER A 168 -4.48 -23.05 -0.09
C SER A 168 -3.18 -22.75 -0.83
N SER A 169 -2.06 -22.57 -0.12
CA SER A 169 -0.82 -22.04 -0.70
C SER A 169 0.03 -23.10 -1.40
N LYS A 170 0.12 -24.32 -0.84
CA LYS A 170 1.12 -25.34 -1.21
C LYS A 170 2.57 -24.83 -1.19
N SER A 171 2.84 -23.82 -0.35
CA SER A 171 4.16 -23.19 -0.27
C SER A 171 5.21 -24.13 0.34
N LEU A 172 6.47 -23.96 -0.07
CA LEU A 172 7.61 -24.61 0.58
C LEU A 172 7.95 -24.00 1.95
N PHE A 173 7.53 -22.76 2.19
CA PHE A 173 8.05 -21.91 3.26
C PHE A 173 6.96 -21.31 4.15
N PHE A 174 5.78 -21.02 3.58
CA PHE A 174 4.70 -20.31 4.24
C PHE A 174 3.56 -21.27 4.64
N PRO A 175 3.34 -21.53 5.94
CA PRO A 175 2.24 -22.37 6.42
C PRO A 175 0.87 -21.70 6.21
N ASP A 176 -0.15 -22.49 5.92
CA ASP A 176 -1.52 -22.00 5.72
C ASP A 176 -2.15 -21.46 7.02
N GLU A 177 -1.64 -21.88 8.18
CA GLU A 177 -1.99 -21.36 9.51
C GLU A 177 -1.58 -19.90 9.68
N ALA A 178 -0.58 -19.44 8.93
CA ALA A 178 -0.18 -18.03 8.92
C ALA A 178 -1.10 -17.16 8.04
N ILE A 179 -2.07 -17.74 7.33
CA ILE A 179 -3.15 -17.03 6.64
C ILE A 179 -4.30 -16.81 7.62
N TYR A 180 -4.83 -15.59 7.69
CA TYR A 180 -5.88 -15.22 8.64
C TYR A 180 -7.06 -16.19 8.61
N PRO A 181 -7.34 -16.91 9.73
CA PRO A 181 -8.34 -17.96 9.74
C PRO A 181 -9.76 -17.44 9.96
N GLY A 182 -9.92 -16.22 10.48
CA GLY A 182 -11.22 -15.66 10.86
C GLY A 182 -12.10 -15.22 9.69
N HIS A 183 -11.62 -15.31 8.44
CA HIS A 183 -12.43 -14.99 7.26
C HIS A 183 -12.03 -15.86 6.05
N PRO A 184 -12.99 -16.53 5.37
CA PRO A 184 -12.68 -17.50 4.31
C PRO A 184 -12.03 -16.87 3.06
N ARG A 185 -12.23 -15.57 2.84
CA ARG A 185 -11.69 -14.80 1.70
C ARG A 185 -10.19 -15.02 1.48
N PHE A 186 -9.36 -14.99 2.52
CA PHE A 186 -7.90 -14.97 2.35
C PHE A 186 -7.33 -16.31 1.86
N LYS A 187 -7.80 -17.43 2.43
CA LYS A 187 -7.46 -18.78 1.94
C LYS A 187 -8.03 -19.02 0.54
N THR A 188 -9.23 -18.52 0.28
CA THR A 188 -9.90 -18.62 -1.03
C THR A 188 -9.11 -17.89 -2.11
N LEU A 189 -8.70 -16.64 -1.86
CA LEU A 189 -7.84 -15.87 -2.76
C LEU A 189 -6.52 -16.59 -3.03
N THR A 190 -5.87 -17.09 -1.99
CA THR A 190 -4.59 -17.83 -2.13
C THR A 190 -4.74 -19.04 -3.04
N ARG A 191 -5.76 -19.88 -2.78
CA ARG A 191 -6.07 -21.07 -3.58
C ARG A 191 -6.41 -20.71 -5.03
N ASN A 192 -7.35 -19.78 -5.21
CA ASN A 192 -7.91 -19.47 -6.53
C ASN A 192 -6.89 -18.75 -7.41
N ILE A 193 -6.03 -17.89 -6.86
CA ILE A 193 -4.92 -17.26 -7.62
C ILE A 193 -3.96 -18.33 -8.12
N ARG A 194 -3.54 -19.28 -7.26
CA ARG A 194 -2.65 -20.39 -7.65
C ARG A 194 -3.31 -21.28 -8.71
N GLN A 195 -4.57 -21.66 -8.52
CA GLN A 195 -5.29 -22.51 -9.47
C GLN A 195 -5.54 -21.81 -10.81
N ARG A 196 -5.93 -20.53 -10.80
CA ARG A 196 -6.06 -19.72 -12.02
C ARG A 196 -4.74 -19.63 -12.78
N ARG A 197 -3.64 -19.36 -12.07
CA ARG A 197 -2.31 -19.23 -12.66
C ARG A 197 -1.83 -20.55 -13.29
N GLY A 198 -2.28 -21.68 -12.75
CA GLY A 198 -1.87 -23.03 -13.14
C GLY A 198 -0.53 -23.48 -12.53
N GLU A 199 0.08 -22.63 -11.71
CA GLU A 199 1.36 -22.82 -11.03
C GLU A 199 1.37 -21.96 -9.75
N LYS A 200 2.31 -22.18 -8.83
CA LYS A 200 2.52 -21.25 -7.71
C LYS A 200 2.95 -19.88 -8.22
N VAL A 201 2.67 -18.84 -7.42
CA VAL A 201 3.33 -17.55 -7.63
C VAL A 201 4.83 -17.72 -7.45
N ALA A 202 5.61 -16.93 -8.18
CA ALA A 202 7.06 -17.01 -8.14
C ALA A 202 7.63 -15.61 -7.94
N ILE A 203 8.26 -15.40 -6.79
CA ILE A 203 8.84 -14.12 -6.39
C ILE A 203 10.34 -14.32 -6.26
N ASN A 204 11.11 -13.56 -7.04
CA ASN A 204 12.57 -13.61 -7.02
C ASN A 204 13.10 -12.20 -6.79
N ILE A 205 13.72 -11.96 -5.65
CA ILE A 205 14.28 -10.66 -5.27
C ILE A 205 15.80 -10.77 -5.18
N PRO A 206 16.59 -9.87 -5.76
CA PRO A 206 18.04 -9.99 -5.74
C PRO A 206 18.56 -10.03 -4.30
N ILE A 207 19.50 -10.93 -4.02
CA ILE A 207 20.14 -11.01 -2.70
C ILE A 207 21.19 -9.91 -2.56
N TYR A 208 21.33 -9.35 -1.36
CA TYR A 208 22.48 -8.50 -1.03
C TYR A 208 23.76 -9.32 -1.14
N LYS A 209 24.69 -8.92 -2.01
CA LYS A 209 25.96 -9.62 -2.22
C LYS A 209 27.03 -9.08 -1.28
N ASP A 210 27.12 -9.65 -0.10
CA ASP A 210 28.17 -9.37 0.88
C ASP A 210 29.36 -10.32 0.71
N LYS A 211 30.44 -10.09 1.47
CA LYS A 211 31.77 -10.74 1.32
C LYS A 211 31.72 -12.27 1.31
N ASN A 212 30.86 -12.88 2.14
CA ASN A 212 30.76 -14.33 2.30
C ASN A 212 29.52 -14.93 1.61
N VAL A 213 28.80 -14.14 0.81
CA VAL A 213 27.73 -14.65 -0.06
C VAL A 213 28.35 -15.38 -1.23
N ARG A 214 27.99 -16.66 -1.41
CA ARG A 214 28.45 -17.45 -2.56
C ARG A 214 28.02 -16.76 -3.87
N SER A 215 28.89 -16.79 -4.88
CA SER A 215 28.58 -16.25 -6.21
C SER A 215 28.75 -17.34 -7.28
N PRO A 216 27.67 -17.71 -8.01
CA PRO A 216 26.30 -17.24 -7.81
C PRO A 216 25.71 -17.74 -6.48
N PHE A 217 24.84 -16.94 -5.88
CA PHE A 217 24.03 -17.40 -4.76
C PHE A 217 22.99 -18.38 -5.32
N LYS A 218 22.99 -19.60 -4.78
CA LYS A 218 22.03 -20.63 -5.10
C LYS A 218 21.47 -21.17 -3.82
N GLU A 219 20.15 -21.22 -3.76
CA GLU A 219 19.46 -21.81 -2.63
C GLU A 219 19.49 -23.33 -2.73
N ASP A 220 19.66 -23.97 -1.58
CA ASP A 220 19.49 -25.41 -1.44
C ASP A 220 18.12 -25.67 -0.81
N PHE A 221 17.19 -26.17 -1.62
CA PHE A 221 15.85 -26.57 -1.16
C PHE A 221 15.83 -27.99 -0.57
N GLY A 222 16.96 -28.71 -0.57
CA GLY A 222 17.07 -30.06 -0.03
C GLY A 222 16.03 -31.03 -0.62
N PRO A 223 15.42 -31.91 0.19
CA PRO A 223 14.39 -32.85 -0.27
C PRO A 223 13.00 -32.20 -0.50
N LEU A 224 12.90 -30.86 -0.42
CA LEU A 224 11.67 -30.10 -0.70
C LEU A 224 11.47 -29.83 -2.21
N ILE A 225 12.31 -30.41 -3.08
CA ILE A 225 12.25 -30.24 -4.52
C ILE A 225 10.91 -30.76 -5.07
N GLU A 226 10.05 -29.83 -5.47
CA GLU A 226 9.20 -30.00 -6.64
C GLU A 226 10.04 -29.66 -7.88
N ASN A 227 9.83 -30.39 -8.99
CA ASN A 227 10.38 -29.98 -10.29
C ASN A 227 10.01 -28.52 -10.63
N GLU A 228 8.83 -28.04 -10.21
CA GLU A 228 8.35 -26.68 -10.49
C GLU A 228 9.09 -25.58 -9.71
N SER A 229 9.34 -25.76 -8.41
CA SER A 229 9.96 -24.73 -7.57
C SER A 229 11.45 -24.54 -7.90
N SER A 230 12.17 -25.64 -8.15
CA SER A 230 13.57 -25.62 -8.60
C SER A 230 13.70 -24.93 -9.97
N CYS A 231 12.70 -25.07 -10.85
CA CYS A 231 12.69 -24.39 -12.14
C CYS A 231 12.38 -22.88 -12.05
N ALA A 232 11.69 -22.42 -10.99
CA ALA A 232 11.25 -21.02 -10.86
C ALA A 232 12.22 -20.12 -10.08
N ALA A 233 13.07 -20.70 -9.22
CA ALA A 233 14.09 -19.98 -8.48
C ALA A 233 15.23 -19.50 -9.41
N LYS A 234 15.68 -18.25 -9.24
CA LYS A 234 16.77 -17.67 -10.02
C LYS A 234 18.06 -17.63 -9.22
N GLU A 235 19.19 -17.81 -9.90
CA GLU A 235 20.51 -17.53 -9.32
C GLU A 235 20.59 -16.07 -8.84
N ASP A 236 21.32 -15.81 -7.75
CA ASP A 236 21.47 -14.49 -7.14
C ASP A 236 20.17 -13.84 -6.63
N HIS A 237 19.11 -14.63 -6.41
CA HIS A 237 17.83 -14.15 -5.88
C HIS A 237 17.38 -14.98 -4.67
N ILE A 238 16.71 -14.30 -3.74
CA ILE A 238 15.88 -14.88 -2.69
C ILE A 238 14.55 -15.30 -3.34
N TYR A 239 14.22 -16.59 -3.26
CA TYR A 239 13.01 -17.18 -3.81
C TYR A 239 11.91 -17.32 -2.75
N MET A 240 10.71 -16.91 -3.12
CA MET A 240 9.49 -17.00 -2.33
C MET A 240 8.32 -17.41 -3.24
N ASP A 241 7.39 -18.22 -2.73
CA ASP A 241 6.43 -18.96 -3.57
C ASP A 241 4.96 -18.89 -3.09
N ALA A 242 4.64 -17.92 -2.22
CA ALA A 242 3.32 -17.80 -1.60
C ALA A 242 2.80 -16.36 -1.57
N MET A 243 1.47 -16.22 -1.58
CA MET A 243 0.78 -14.94 -1.42
C MET A 243 1.16 -14.22 -0.13
N GLY A 244 1.38 -14.97 0.95
CA GLY A 244 1.75 -14.41 2.25
C GLY A 244 3.11 -13.72 2.34
N PHE A 245 4.01 -13.92 1.37
CA PHE A 245 5.25 -13.15 1.34
C PHE A 245 5.04 -11.69 0.94
N GLY A 246 3.97 -11.40 0.19
CA GLY A 246 3.62 -10.05 -0.23
C GLY A 246 2.45 -9.48 0.54
N MET A 247 1.30 -10.16 0.54
CA MET A 247 0.12 -9.73 1.29
C MET A 247 0.27 -9.87 2.81
N GLY A 248 1.27 -10.61 3.28
CA GLY A 248 1.70 -10.62 4.68
C GLY A 248 2.65 -9.47 5.06
N CYS A 249 2.95 -8.56 4.13
CA CYS A 249 3.63 -7.28 4.44
C CYS A 249 2.60 -6.24 4.87
N CYS A 250 3.02 -5.27 5.67
CA CYS A 250 2.21 -4.13 6.07
C CYS A 250 2.49 -2.88 5.22
N CYS A 251 1.53 -1.96 5.16
CA CYS A 251 1.70 -0.66 4.52
C CYS A 251 0.95 0.48 5.21
N LEU A 252 1.20 1.68 4.70
CA LEU A 252 0.51 2.90 5.09
C LEU A 252 -0.30 3.38 3.89
N GLN A 253 -1.62 3.41 4.03
CA GLN A 253 -2.52 3.86 2.97
C GLN A 253 -3.27 5.11 3.40
N LEU A 254 -3.63 5.94 2.44
CA LEU A 254 -4.38 7.16 2.66
C LEU A 254 -5.56 7.23 1.73
N THR A 255 -6.76 7.46 2.26
CA THR A 255 -7.95 7.75 1.46
C THR A 255 -8.42 9.16 1.73
N PHE A 256 -8.77 9.90 0.67
CA PHE A 256 -9.40 11.21 0.78
C PHE A 256 -10.58 11.33 -0.18
N GLN A 257 -11.60 12.02 0.30
CA GLN A 257 -12.83 12.36 -0.41
C GLN A 257 -12.63 13.68 -1.14
N ALA A 258 -12.92 13.67 -2.43
CA ALA A 258 -12.91 14.85 -3.27
C ALA A 258 -14.29 15.53 -3.28
N CYS A 259 -14.35 16.76 -3.77
CA CYS A 259 -15.60 17.52 -3.83
C CYS A 259 -16.62 16.99 -4.84
N ASN A 260 -16.14 16.30 -5.88
CA ASN A 260 -16.88 15.72 -6.98
C ASN A 260 -15.99 14.69 -7.73
N ILE A 261 -16.52 14.14 -8.82
CA ILE A 261 -15.78 13.18 -9.65
C ILE A 261 -14.61 13.83 -10.41
N GLU A 262 -14.73 15.09 -10.84
CA GLU A 262 -13.70 15.81 -11.58
C GLU A 262 -12.43 16.04 -10.73
N GLU A 263 -12.61 16.49 -9.49
CA GLU A 263 -11.54 16.66 -8.52
C GLU A 263 -10.94 15.30 -8.13
N ALA A 264 -11.76 14.26 -7.97
CA ALA A 264 -11.26 12.91 -7.70
C ALA A 264 -10.33 12.41 -8.83
N ARG A 265 -10.73 12.58 -10.09
CA ARG A 265 -9.90 12.23 -11.25
C ARG A 265 -8.64 13.07 -11.32
N THR A 266 -8.75 14.36 -11.06
CA THR A 266 -7.60 15.28 -11.00
C THR A 266 -6.60 14.84 -9.94
N LEU A 267 -7.05 14.56 -8.72
CA LEU A 267 -6.16 14.11 -7.64
C LEU A 267 -5.55 12.73 -7.90
N TYR A 268 -6.32 11.79 -8.46
CA TYR A 268 -5.79 10.48 -8.89
C TYR A 268 -4.59 10.67 -9.83
N ASP A 269 -4.74 11.54 -10.83
CA ASP A 269 -3.73 11.81 -11.83
C ASP A 269 -2.53 12.56 -11.24
N GLN A 270 -2.77 13.68 -10.55
CA GLN A 270 -1.72 14.57 -10.06
C GLN A 270 -0.85 13.93 -8.98
N LEU A 271 -1.37 12.96 -8.23
CA LEU A 271 -0.60 12.24 -7.22
C LEU A 271 0.16 11.03 -7.77
N THR A 272 -0.20 10.51 -8.94
CA THR A 272 0.46 9.35 -9.54
C THR A 272 1.99 9.55 -9.70
N PRO A 273 2.50 10.68 -10.21
CA PRO A 273 3.95 10.92 -10.31
C PRO A 273 4.68 10.86 -8.97
N LEU A 274 3.97 11.10 -7.85
CA LEU A 274 4.54 11.01 -6.50
C LEU A 274 4.61 9.58 -5.98
N CYS A 275 3.87 8.63 -6.54
CA CYS A 275 3.87 7.25 -6.06
C CYS A 275 5.27 6.62 -5.96
N PRO A 276 6.12 6.64 -7.01
CA PRO A 276 7.47 6.09 -6.92
C PRO A 276 8.39 6.92 -6.01
N ILE A 277 8.19 8.23 -5.93
CA ILE A 277 8.98 9.12 -5.07
C ILE A 277 8.74 8.77 -3.60
N MET A 278 7.48 8.61 -3.23
CA MET A 278 7.08 8.26 -1.87
C MET A 278 7.41 6.81 -1.54
N LEU A 279 7.35 5.88 -2.50
CA LEU A 279 7.84 4.52 -2.30
C LEU A 279 9.32 4.51 -1.90
N ALA A 280 10.17 5.23 -2.67
CA ALA A 280 11.60 5.33 -2.38
C ALA A 280 11.88 6.05 -1.04
N LEU A 281 11.19 7.16 -0.78
CA LEU A 281 11.36 7.96 0.44
C LEU A 281 10.92 7.21 1.71
N THR A 282 9.92 6.33 1.60
CA THR A 282 9.37 5.57 2.73
C THR A 282 9.96 4.16 2.88
N ALA A 283 10.81 3.71 1.95
CA ALA A 283 11.55 2.44 1.99
C ALA A 283 11.76 1.82 3.39
N ALA A 284 11.17 0.64 3.64
CA ALA A 284 11.20 -0.01 4.96
C ALA A 284 11.27 -1.56 4.94
N SER A 285 11.57 -2.19 3.80
CA SER A 285 11.57 -3.66 3.67
C SER A 285 12.84 -4.24 3.00
N PRO A 286 14.00 -4.16 3.67
CA PRO A 286 15.28 -4.62 3.13
C PRO A 286 15.53 -6.13 3.33
N PHE A 287 14.58 -6.87 3.91
CA PHE A 287 14.76 -8.23 4.38
C PHE A 287 13.63 -9.14 3.92
N TYR A 288 13.96 -10.34 3.46
CA TYR A 288 12.99 -11.36 3.06
C TYR A 288 13.48 -12.75 3.43
N ARG A 289 12.59 -13.55 4.05
CA ARG A 289 12.82 -14.97 4.36
C ARG A 289 14.14 -15.26 5.11
N GLY A 290 14.54 -14.34 5.98
CA GLY A 290 15.77 -14.42 6.76
C GLY A 290 17.03 -14.03 5.99
N TYR A 291 16.90 -13.35 4.85
CA TYR A 291 18.01 -12.83 4.07
C TYR A 291 17.93 -11.32 3.89
N ILE A 292 19.10 -10.70 3.74
CA ILE A 292 19.22 -9.31 3.29
C ILE A 292 19.03 -9.26 1.76
N SER A 293 18.06 -8.47 1.28
CA SER A 293 17.81 -8.27 -0.15
C SER A 293 18.53 -7.04 -0.70
N ASP A 294 18.73 -6.98 -2.02
CA ASP A 294 19.30 -5.81 -2.73
C ASP A 294 18.24 -4.82 -3.21
N VAL A 295 17.10 -4.81 -2.53
CA VAL A 295 15.98 -3.85 -2.70
C VAL A 295 15.55 -3.36 -1.33
N ASP A 296 14.83 -2.24 -1.28
CA ASP A 296 14.42 -1.59 -0.04
C ASP A 296 12.90 -1.49 0.16
N CYS A 297 12.10 -1.91 -0.83
CA CYS A 297 10.65 -1.74 -0.84
C CYS A 297 9.89 -3.04 -1.17
N ARG A 298 8.64 -3.13 -0.70
CA ARG A 298 7.82 -4.35 -0.81
C ARG A 298 7.16 -4.55 -2.15
N TRP A 299 7.12 -3.50 -2.98
CA TRP A 299 6.13 -3.38 -4.04
C TRP A 299 6.24 -4.50 -5.10
N ASN A 300 7.44 -4.97 -5.43
CA ASN A 300 7.64 -6.05 -6.38
C ASN A 300 7.28 -7.41 -5.77
N VAL A 301 7.50 -7.58 -4.47
CA VAL A 301 7.14 -8.80 -3.73
C VAL A 301 5.63 -8.96 -3.71
N ILE A 302 4.90 -7.93 -3.29
CA ILE A 302 3.43 -7.95 -3.25
C ILE A 302 2.80 -8.00 -4.64
N SER A 303 3.40 -7.33 -5.64
CA SER A 303 2.96 -7.45 -7.04
C SER A 303 3.01 -8.90 -7.52
N CYS A 304 4.12 -9.60 -7.25
CA CYS A 304 4.32 -10.98 -7.66
C CYS A 304 3.51 -11.98 -6.82
N SER A 305 3.23 -11.67 -5.54
CA SER A 305 2.56 -12.60 -4.62
C SER A 305 1.08 -12.84 -4.95
N VAL A 306 0.47 -11.97 -5.77
CA VAL A 306 -0.91 -12.12 -6.26
C VAL A 306 -1.02 -12.10 -7.78
N ASP A 307 0.09 -12.30 -8.48
CA ASP A 307 0.09 -12.37 -9.94
C ASP A 307 -0.58 -13.67 -10.40
N CYS A 308 -1.86 -13.59 -10.73
CA CYS A 308 -2.65 -14.73 -11.18
C CYS A 308 -2.53 -15.01 -12.68
N ARG A 309 -1.67 -14.29 -13.42
CA ARG A 309 -1.58 -14.41 -14.88
C ARG A 309 -1.09 -15.78 -15.32
N THR A 310 -1.81 -16.39 -16.26
CA THR A 310 -1.39 -17.65 -16.89
C THR A 310 -0.10 -17.46 -17.70
N GLN A 311 0.48 -18.56 -18.18
CA GLN A 311 1.60 -18.49 -19.12
C GLN A 311 1.21 -17.83 -20.45
N GLU A 312 -0.04 -17.98 -20.89
CA GLU A 312 -0.55 -17.28 -22.08
C GLU A 312 -0.66 -15.78 -21.81
N GLU A 313 -1.28 -15.35 -20.71
CA GLU A 313 -1.43 -13.92 -20.40
C GLU A 313 -0.07 -13.21 -20.26
N ARG A 314 0.96 -13.92 -19.76
CA ARG A 314 2.35 -13.42 -19.66
C ARG A 314 3.13 -13.46 -20.98
N GLY A 315 2.56 -14.01 -22.05
CA GLY A 315 3.21 -14.12 -23.36
C GLY A 315 4.23 -15.26 -23.49
N LEU A 316 4.28 -16.20 -22.55
CA LEU A 316 5.17 -17.36 -22.57
C LEU A 316 4.64 -18.49 -23.48
N LYS A 317 3.32 -18.51 -23.74
CA LYS A 317 2.63 -19.42 -24.67
C LYS A 317 1.68 -18.63 -25.59
N PRO A 318 1.31 -19.13 -26.79
CA PRO A 318 0.25 -18.54 -27.62
C PRO A 318 -1.08 -18.36 -26.85
N LEU A 319 -1.92 -17.40 -27.23
CA LEU A 319 -3.29 -17.29 -26.68
C LEU A 319 -4.17 -18.35 -27.32
N ASN A 320 -4.67 -19.30 -26.54
CA ASN A 320 -5.67 -20.29 -26.97
C ASN A 320 -6.88 -20.31 -26.03
N GLU A 321 -6.64 -20.26 -24.71
CA GLU A 321 -7.68 -20.28 -23.69
C GLU A 321 -7.98 -18.88 -23.13
N ASN A 322 -6.97 -18.00 -23.04
CA ASN A 322 -7.14 -16.66 -22.52
C ASN A 322 -7.42 -15.63 -23.65
N LYS A 323 -8.24 -14.61 -23.34
CA LYS A 323 -8.60 -13.55 -24.31
C LYS A 323 -7.50 -12.50 -24.50
N PHE A 324 -6.69 -12.23 -23.48
CA PHE A 324 -5.78 -11.08 -23.46
C PHE A 324 -4.34 -11.45 -23.12
N ARG A 325 -3.38 -10.75 -23.74
CA ARG A 325 -2.03 -10.58 -23.18
C ARG A 325 -2.10 -9.48 -22.13
N ILE A 326 -1.51 -9.70 -20.96
CA ILE A 326 -1.58 -8.73 -19.86
C ILE A 326 -0.18 -8.43 -19.32
N SER A 327 0.25 -7.18 -19.49
CA SER A 327 1.61 -6.70 -19.21
C SER A 327 1.95 -6.68 -17.72
N LYS A 328 1.00 -6.27 -16.87
CA LYS A 328 1.18 -6.11 -15.42
C LYS A 328 0.40 -7.14 -14.60
N SER A 329 0.87 -7.41 -13.39
CA SER A 329 0.07 -8.14 -12.38
C SER A 329 -1.20 -7.33 -12.07
N ARG A 330 -2.21 -7.98 -11.48
CA ARG A 330 -3.38 -7.25 -10.95
C ARG A 330 -3.02 -6.35 -9.75
N TYR A 331 -1.86 -6.59 -9.15
CA TYR A 331 -1.23 -5.68 -8.20
C TYR A 331 -0.01 -5.05 -8.88
N ASP A 332 -0.09 -3.78 -9.26
CA ASP A 332 1.01 -3.06 -9.91
C ASP A 332 0.76 -1.53 -9.90
N SER A 333 1.69 -0.73 -10.38
CA SER A 333 1.47 0.67 -10.74
C SER A 333 0.23 0.89 -11.62
N ILE A 334 -0.36 2.09 -11.56
CA ILE A 334 -1.51 2.42 -12.41
C ILE A 334 -1.20 2.24 -13.91
N ASP A 335 -2.25 2.05 -14.70
CA ASP A 335 -2.14 1.82 -16.15
C ASP A 335 -2.57 3.01 -16.99
N SER A 336 -3.35 3.95 -16.44
CA SER A 336 -3.89 5.10 -17.19
C SER A 336 -4.31 6.25 -16.28
N TYR A 337 -4.07 7.47 -16.73
CA TYR A 337 -4.69 8.70 -16.23
C TYR A 337 -6.16 8.81 -16.60
N LEU A 338 -6.93 9.47 -15.73
CA LEU A 338 -8.38 9.59 -15.79
C LEU A 338 -8.85 10.98 -16.20
N SER A 339 -8.07 12.04 -16.03
CA SER A 339 -8.47 13.42 -16.38
C SER A 339 -8.09 13.77 -17.82
N GLU A 340 -8.79 14.73 -18.41
CA GLU A 340 -8.51 15.24 -19.76
C GLU A 340 -7.05 15.72 -19.91
N GLN A 341 -6.51 16.38 -18.88
CA GLN A 341 -5.12 16.83 -18.84
C GLN A 341 -4.11 15.67 -18.90
N GLY A 342 -4.51 14.50 -18.38
CA GLY A 342 -3.76 13.27 -18.34
C GLY A 342 -3.68 12.52 -19.67
N GLU A 343 -4.62 12.75 -20.60
CA GLU A 343 -4.77 11.92 -21.80
C GLU A 343 -3.49 11.81 -22.63
N LYS A 344 -2.81 12.95 -22.87
CA LYS A 344 -1.56 12.96 -23.66
C LYS A 344 -0.39 12.19 -23.03
N TYR A 345 -0.50 11.83 -21.76
CA TYR A 345 0.52 11.08 -21.01
C TYR A 345 0.18 9.60 -20.87
N ASN A 346 -0.98 9.14 -21.35
CA ASN A 346 -1.30 7.72 -21.49
C ASN A 346 -0.54 7.14 -22.69
N ASP A 347 0.78 7.05 -22.57
CA ASP A 347 1.72 6.68 -23.64
C ASP A 347 2.06 5.18 -23.68
N VAL A 348 1.44 4.39 -22.81
CA VAL A 348 1.57 2.94 -22.76
C VAL A 348 0.29 2.29 -23.31
N PRO A 349 0.37 1.24 -24.14
CA PRO A 349 -0.81 0.53 -24.62
C PRO A 349 -1.65 -0.03 -23.46
N LEU A 350 -2.92 0.37 -23.41
CA LEU A 350 -3.88 -0.11 -22.41
C LEU A 350 -4.69 -1.28 -22.99
N THR A 351 -4.56 -2.46 -22.40
CA THR A 351 -5.39 -3.62 -22.77
C THR A 351 -6.75 -3.53 -22.10
N TYR A 352 -7.84 -3.55 -22.84
CA TYR A 352 -9.19 -3.57 -22.30
C TYR A 352 -10.14 -4.36 -23.22
N ASP A 353 -11.33 -4.69 -22.71
CA ASP A 353 -12.37 -5.35 -23.50
C ASP A 353 -13.19 -4.32 -24.29
N ASP A 354 -13.18 -4.41 -25.62
CA ASP A 354 -13.88 -3.47 -26.51
C ASP A 354 -15.40 -3.47 -26.31
N GLU A 355 -16.01 -4.61 -25.97
CA GLU A 355 -17.46 -4.68 -25.74
C GLU A 355 -17.84 -3.97 -24.44
N VAL A 356 -17.05 -4.16 -23.38
CA VAL A 356 -17.22 -3.45 -22.10
C VAL A 356 -16.98 -1.96 -22.29
N TYR A 357 -15.91 -1.58 -22.99
CA TYR A 357 -15.63 -0.18 -23.29
C TYR A 357 -16.81 0.47 -24.04
N LYS A 358 -17.31 -0.19 -25.10
CA LYS A 358 -18.46 0.30 -25.85
C LYS A 358 -19.69 0.45 -24.95
N GLN A 359 -20.00 -0.56 -24.13
CA GLN A 359 -21.13 -0.52 -23.20
C GLN A 359 -21.05 0.68 -22.24
N LEU A 360 -19.87 0.98 -21.69
CA LEU A 360 -19.65 2.13 -20.82
C LEU A 360 -19.87 3.45 -21.59
N THR A 361 -19.29 3.60 -22.78
CA THR A 361 -19.44 4.82 -23.60
C THR A 361 -20.86 5.06 -24.11
N ASP A 362 -21.58 4.02 -24.52
CA ASP A 362 -22.99 4.10 -24.93
C ASP A 362 -23.88 4.58 -23.77
N ASN A 363 -23.42 4.44 -22.52
CA ASN A 363 -24.10 4.88 -21.31
C ASN A 363 -23.62 6.23 -20.78
N GLY A 364 -22.86 6.99 -21.57
CA GLY A 364 -22.46 8.37 -21.28
C GLY A 364 -21.30 8.51 -20.29
N ILE A 365 -20.49 7.46 -20.14
CA ILE A 365 -19.18 7.54 -19.45
C ILE A 365 -18.14 7.97 -20.49
N ASP A 366 -17.32 8.95 -20.17
CA ASP A 366 -16.32 9.46 -21.11
C ASP A 366 -15.21 8.45 -21.39
N LYS A 367 -14.48 8.68 -22.48
CA LYS A 367 -13.43 7.79 -23.00
C LYS A 367 -12.44 7.32 -21.93
N LEU A 368 -11.86 8.24 -21.14
CA LEU A 368 -10.76 7.89 -20.24
C LEU A 368 -11.25 7.05 -19.07
N LEU A 369 -12.38 7.43 -18.47
CA LEU A 369 -12.96 6.66 -17.39
C LEU A 369 -13.48 5.30 -17.89
N ALA A 370 -14.08 5.26 -19.09
CA ALA A 370 -14.53 4.01 -19.71
C ALA A 370 -13.36 3.05 -19.99
N GLN A 371 -12.24 3.57 -20.53
CA GLN A 371 -11.02 2.80 -20.76
C GLN A 371 -10.44 2.23 -19.46
N HIS A 372 -10.37 3.05 -18.40
CA HIS A 372 -9.90 2.60 -17.09
C HIS A 372 -10.76 1.46 -16.53
N ILE A 373 -12.08 1.62 -16.50
CA ILE A 373 -12.97 0.57 -15.97
C ILE A 373 -12.93 -0.69 -16.84
N ALA A 374 -12.93 -0.55 -18.16
CA ALA A 374 -12.80 -1.70 -19.07
C ALA A 374 -11.47 -2.43 -18.91
N HIS A 375 -10.38 -1.73 -18.61
CA HIS A 375 -9.08 -2.33 -18.29
C HIS A 375 -9.13 -3.16 -17.00
N LEU A 376 -9.73 -2.65 -15.93
CA LEU A 376 -9.87 -3.41 -14.67
C LEU A 376 -10.63 -4.73 -14.89
N PHE A 377 -11.61 -4.71 -15.80
CA PHE A 377 -12.49 -5.84 -16.13
C PHE A 377 -11.91 -6.84 -17.13
N ILE A 378 -10.64 -6.70 -17.55
CA ILE A 378 -9.93 -7.81 -18.22
C ILE A 378 -9.58 -8.94 -17.26
N ARG A 379 -9.67 -8.71 -15.95
CA ARG A 379 -9.36 -9.68 -14.90
C ARG A 379 -10.55 -10.57 -14.59
N ASP A 380 -10.28 -11.82 -14.22
CA ASP A 380 -11.28 -12.68 -13.60
C ASP A 380 -11.46 -12.32 -12.11
N THR A 381 -12.68 -12.56 -11.62
CA THR A 381 -12.92 -12.70 -10.19
C THR A 381 -12.09 -13.87 -9.65
N VAL A 382 -11.51 -13.67 -8.47
CA VAL A 382 -10.68 -14.69 -7.77
C VAL A 382 -11.24 -15.05 -6.41
N SER A 383 -12.37 -14.46 -6.00
CA SER A 383 -13.06 -14.77 -4.76
C SER A 383 -14.53 -14.39 -4.92
N LEU A 384 -15.42 -15.37 -4.92
CA LEU A 384 -16.86 -15.17 -5.01
C LEU A 384 -17.56 -16.04 -3.96
N PHE A 385 -18.60 -15.50 -3.32
CA PHE A 385 -19.44 -16.23 -2.37
C PHE A 385 -20.75 -16.64 -3.04
N SER A 386 -21.24 -17.85 -2.75
CA SER A 386 -22.45 -18.40 -3.37
C SER A 386 -23.67 -17.50 -3.14
N GLU A 387 -23.77 -16.88 -1.96
CA GLU A 387 -24.84 -15.97 -1.57
C GLU A 387 -24.79 -14.64 -2.32
N LYS A 388 -23.65 -14.32 -2.95
CA LYS A 388 -23.40 -13.08 -3.69
C LYS A 388 -23.41 -13.27 -5.20
N VAL A 389 -23.79 -14.44 -5.73
CA VAL A 389 -23.83 -14.67 -7.18
C VAL A 389 -24.93 -13.83 -7.84
N HIS A 390 -26.14 -13.83 -7.27
CA HIS A 390 -27.28 -13.07 -7.79
C HIS A 390 -27.54 -11.87 -6.88
N GLN A 391 -27.49 -10.67 -7.44
CA GLN A 391 -27.62 -9.40 -6.73
C GLN A 391 -28.56 -8.47 -7.49
N ASN A 392 -29.01 -7.39 -6.84
CA ASN A 392 -29.77 -6.34 -7.49
C ASN A 392 -28.81 -5.28 -8.06
N ASP A 393 -28.57 -5.31 -9.37
CA ASP A 393 -27.60 -4.38 -10.00
C ASP A 393 -27.97 -2.88 -9.91
N LEU A 394 -29.21 -2.56 -9.51
CA LEU A 394 -29.62 -1.18 -9.27
C LEU A 394 -29.20 -0.69 -7.87
N GLU A 395 -29.02 -1.58 -6.91
CA GLU A 395 -28.82 -1.25 -5.49
C GLU A 395 -27.42 -1.67 -5.01
N ASP A 396 -27.00 -2.86 -5.40
CA ASP A 396 -25.75 -3.50 -4.98
C ASP A 396 -24.57 -3.13 -5.89
N THR A 397 -23.36 -3.28 -5.36
CA THR A 397 -22.11 -3.02 -6.10
C THR A 397 -21.06 -4.12 -5.88
N ASP A 398 -21.42 -5.25 -5.25
CA ASP A 398 -20.42 -6.23 -4.84
C ASP A 398 -19.75 -6.91 -6.04
N HIS A 399 -20.40 -7.06 -7.21
CA HIS A 399 -19.76 -7.58 -8.42
C HIS A 399 -18.74 -6.60 -9.00
N PHE A 400 -19.06 -5.30 -8.98
CA PHE A 400 -18.09 -4.26 -9.32
C PHE A 400 -16.91 -4.26 -8.34
N GLU A 401 -17.20 -4.24 -7.03
CA GLU A 401 -16.19 -4.27 -5.98
C GLU A 401 -15.37 -5.56 -5.98
N ASN A 402 -15.91 -6.67 -6.48
CA ASN A 402 -15.17 -7.92 -6.64
C ASN A 402 -13.92 -7.73 -7.52
N ILE A 403 -14.11 -7.09 -8.68
CA ILE A 403 -13.04 -6.78 -9.61
C ILE A 403 -12.22 -5.58 -9.13
N GLN A 404 -12.87 -4.50 -8.69
CA GLN A 404 -12.20 -3.28 -8.27
C GLN A 404 -11.31 -3.49 -7.03
N SER A 405 -11.82 -4.16 -5.99
CA SER A 405 -11.06 -4.40 -4.75
C SER A 405 -9.88 -5.36 -4.94
N THR A 406 -9.87 -6.13 -6.03
CA THR A 406 -8.80 -7.07 -6.38
C THR A 406 -7.93 -6.59 -7.55
N ASN A 407 -8.10 -5.36 -8.02
CA ASN A 407 -7.07 -4.64 -8.75
C ASN A 407 -6.41 -3.67 -7.75
N TRP A 408 -5.17 -3.96 -7.39
CA TRP A 408 -4.45 -3.28 -6.33
C TRP A 408 -3.37 -2.38 -6.93
N GLN A 409 -3.74 -1.14 -7.24
CA GLN A 409 -2.83 -0.20 -7.87
C GLN A 409 -2.13 0.75 -6.88
N THR A 410 -1.13 1.53 -7.34
CA THR A 410 -0.50 2.60 -6.54
C THR A 410 -1.48 3.70 -6.18
N MET A 411 -2.41 4.02 -7.08
CA MET A 411 -3.58 4.86 -6.83
C MET A 411 -4.84 4.04 -7.07
N ARG A 412 -5.87 4.25 -6.26
CA ARG A 412 -7.20 3.68 -6.50
C ARG A 412 -8.24 4.78 -6.58
N PHE A 413 -8.97 4.82 -7.70
CA PHE A 413 -10.17 5.64 -7.85
C PHE A 413 -11.37 4.90 -7.25
N LYS A 414 -12.04 5.49 -6.25
CA LYS A 414 -13.05 4.81 -5.44
C LYS A 414 -14.41 5.45 -5.64
N PRO A 415 -15.32 4.80 -6.38
CA PRO A 415 -16.70 5.24 -6.46
C PRO A 415 -17.35 5.32 -5.06
N PRO A 416 -18.40 6.14 -4.90
CA PRO A 416 -19.21 6.15 -3.70
C PRO A 416 -19.78 4.75 -3.39
N PRO A 417 -19.74 4.27 -2.13
CA PRO A 417 -20.48 3.09 -1.73
C PRO A 417 -21.99 3.30 -1.90
N PRO A 418 -22.76 2.26 -2.25
CA PRO A 418 -24.21 2.36 -2.37
C PRO A 418 -24.82 2.79 -1.03
N ASN A 419 -25.89 3.58 -1.10
CA ASN A 419 -26.69 4.00 0.06
C ASN A 419 -25.89 4.68 1.19
N SER A 420 -24.81 5.41 0.85
CA SER A 420 -23.96 6.10 1.83
C SER A 420 -23.83 7.59 1.54
N SER A 421 -23.47 8.36 2.57
CA SER A 421 -23.13 9.79 2.44
C SER A 421 -21.70 10.02 1.94
N ILE A 422 -20.93 8.96 1.69
CA ILE A 422 -19.55 9.03 1.24
C ILE A 422 -19.50 9.39 -0.24
N GLY A 423 -18.65 10.35 -0.61
CA GLY A 423 -18.47 10.84 -1.97
C GLY A 423 -17.46 10.06 -2.80
N TRP A 424 -17.07 10.65 -3.93
CA TRP A 424 -15.98 10.15 -4.77
C TRP A 424 -14.66 10.28 -4.03
N ARG A 425 -13.87 9.21 -4.00
CA ARG A 425 -12.63 9.15 -3.24
C ARG A 425 -11.49 8.70 -4.13
N VAL A 426 -10.28 8.98 -3.66
CA VAL A 426 -9.06 8.38 -4.17
C VAL A 426 -8.21 7.90 -3.01
N GLU A 427 -7.41 6.88 -3.26
CA GLU A 427 -6.59 6.23 -2.26
C GLU A 427 -5.14 6.13 -2.76
N PHE A 428 -4.21 6.68 -1.97
CA PHE A 428 -2.78 6.68 -2.20
C PHE A 428 -2.16 5.52 -1.40
N ARG A 429 -1.60 4.53 -2.12
CA ARG A 429 -1.25 3.20 -1.59
C ARG A 429 0.24 2.79 -1.58
N PRO A 430 1.21 3.54 -2.16
CA PRO A 430 2.57 3.01 -2.32
C PRO A 430 3.38 3.00 -1.02
N CYS A 431 3.07 3.88 -0.04
CA CYS A 431 3.91 4.07 1.13
C CYS A 431 4.14 2.78 1.93
N GLU A 432 5.39 2.56 2.30
CA GLU A 432 5.76 1.56 3.29
C GLU A 432 5.34 2.06 4.69
N VAL A 433 4.93 1.16 5.58
CA VAL A 433 4.65 1.55 6.97
C VAL A 433 5.96 1.74 7.75
N GLN A 434 6.00 2.77 8.58
CA GLN A 434 7.16 3.14 9.40
C GLN A 434 7.02 2.63 10.83
N ILE A 435 8.15 2.53 11.53
CA ILE A 435 8.20 1.90 12.86
C ILE A 435 7.53 2.77 13.94
N THR A 436 7.52 4.10 13.81
CA THR A 436 6.88 5.00 14.77
C THR A 436 5.60 5.66 14.24
N ASP A 437 4.68 5.97 15.15
CA ASP A 437 3.46 6.73 14.84
C ASP A 437 3.78 8.16 14.36
N PHE A 438 4.89 8.76 14.83
CA PHE A 438 5.38 10.07 14.38
C PHE A 438 5.72 10.07 12.88
N GLU A 439 6.48 9.07 12.41
CA GLU A 439 6.85 8.96 11.00
C GLU A 439 5.62 8.71 10.11
N ASN A 440 4.74 7.79 10.53
CA ASN A 440 3.51 7.49 9.79
C ASN A 440 2.60 8.73 9.69
N ALA A 441 2.41 9.45 10.79
CA ALA A 441 1.67 10.70 10.80
C ALA A 441 2.33 11.77 9.90
N ALA A 442 3.65 11.89 9.91
CA ALA A 442 4.36 12.84 9.06
C ALA A 442 4.12 12.60 7.57
N ILE A 443 4.24 11.34 7.12
CA ILE A 443 3.96 10.93 5.75
C ILE A 443 2.49 11.23 5.40
N VAL A 444 1.58 10.89 6.31
CA VAL A 444 0.16 11.08 6.10
C VAL A 444 -0.20 12.56 5.91
N CYS A 445 0.27 13.39 6.84
CA CYS A 445 0.01 14.83 6.82
C CYS A 445 0.61 15.49 5.58
N PHE A 446 1.80 15.06 5.14
CA PHE A 446 2.44 15.57 3.94
C PHE A 446 1.63 15.33 2.67
N ILE A 447 1.15 14.10 2.45
CA ILE A 447 0.35 13.78 1.26
C ILE A 447 -0.96 14.57 1.26
N VAL A 448 -1.64 14.68 2.40
CA VAL A 448 -2.89 15.44 2.51
C VAL A 448 -2.64 16.93 2.26
N LEU A 449 -1.58 17.52 2.84
CA LEU A 449 -1.20 18.91 2.56
C LEU A 449 -0.88 19.12 1.08
N LEU A 450 -0.17 18.18 0.45
CA LEU A 450 0.09 18.25 -0.98
C LEU A 450 -1.18 18.24 -1.82
N THR A 451 -2.22 17.46 -1.46
CA THR A 451 -3.50 17.55 -2.18
C THR A 451 -4.08 18.97 -2.14
N ARG A 452 -3.95 19.66 -1.00
CA ARG A 452 -4.40 21.06 -0.85
C ARG A 452 -3.58 22.01 -1.71
N VAL A 453 -2.25 21.88 -1.67
CA VAL A 453 -1.33 22.70 -2.48
C VAL A 453 -1.59 22.49 -3.97
N ILE A 454 -1.76 21.25 -4.42
CA ILE A 454 -2.05 20.91 -5.82
C ILE A 454 -3.32 21.62 -6.29
N LEU A 455 -4.41 21.53 -5.52
CA LEU A 455 -5.67 22.15 -5.90
C LEU A 455 -5.64 23.67 -5.80
N SER A 456 -5.07 24.22 -4.72
CA SER A 456 -5.02 25.66 -4.47
C SER A 456 -4.11 26.41 -5.44
N TYR A 457 -2.96 25.83 -5.77
CA TYR A 457 -2.01 26.43 -6.72
C TYR A 457 -2.17 25.91 -8.14
N LYS A 458 -3.15 25.02 -8.38
CA LYS A 458 -3.40 24.36 -9.67
C LYS A 458 -2.13 23.75 -10.25
N LEU A 459 -1.36 23.07 -9.39
CA LEU A 459 -0.12 22.44 -9.80
C LEU A 459 -0.39 21.35 -10.82
N ASN A 460 0.54 21.18 -11.75
CA ASN A 460 0.52 20.09 -12.70
C ASN A 460 1.79 19.26 -12.52
N LEU A 461 1.68 18.02 -12.09
CA LEU A 461 2.79 17.09 -11.86
C LEU A 461 2.87 16.01 -12.95
N LEU A 462 1.90 15.97 -13.87
CA LEU A 462 1.73 14.88 -14.82
C LEU A 462 2.97 14.68 -15.69
N ILE A 463 3.32 13.40 -15.85
CA ILE A 463 4.39 12.89 -16.70
C ILE A 463 3.87 11.65 -17.45
N PRO A 464 4.46 11.24 -18.59
CA PRO A 464 4.10 10.00 -19.27
C PRO A 464 4.06 8.76 -18.33
N ILE A 465 3.05 7.89 -18.47
CA ILE A 465 2.91 6.66 -17.67
C ILE A 465 4.16 5.77 -17.82
N SER A 466 4.77 5.70 -19.01
CA SER A 466 6.01 4.94 -19.22
C SER A 466 7.17 5.44 -18.34
N LYS A 467 7.17 6.72 -17.96
CA LYS A 467 8.15 7.30 -17.02
C LYS A 467 7.78 7.02 -15.56
N VAL A 468 6.48 6.99 -15.22
CA VAL A 468 6.01 6.53 -13.91
C VAL A 468 6.44 5.08 -13.67
N ASP A 469 6.26 4.19 -14.65
CA ASP A 469 6.65 2.78 -14.56
C ASP A 469 8.16 2.61 -14.36
N LYS A 470 8.97 3.37 -15.12
CA LYS A 470 10.43 3.41 -14.92
C LYS A 470 10.81 3.87 -13.52
N ASN A 471 10.13 4.91 -13.02
CA ASN A 471 10.35 5.41 -11.67
C ASN A 471 9.96 4.37 -10.61
N MET A 472 8.87 3.63 -10.78
CA MET A 472 8.47 2.55 -9.88
C MET A 472 9.53 1.43 -9.83
N ALA A 473 10.14 1.08 -10.96
CA ALA A 473 11.25 0.14 -11.00
C ALA A 473 12.51 0.67 -10.28
N ARG A 474 12.82 1.96 -10.41
CA ARG A 474 13.95 2.60 -9.71
C ARG A 474 13.73 2.71 -8.21
N ALA A 475 12.52 3.02 -7.78
CA ALA A 475 12.17 3.24 -6.37
C ALA A 475 12.47 2.02 -5.47
N GLN A 476 12.45 0.82 -6.04
CA GLN A 476 12.74 -0.44 -5.33
C GLN A 476 14.22 -0.60 -4.98
N ARG A 477 15.12 0.00 -5.76
CA ARG A 477 16.55 -0.27 -5.67
C ARG A 477 17.08 0.14 -4.30
N ARG A 478 18.06 -0.61 -3.79
CA ARG A 478 18.72 -0.27 -2.53
C ARG A 478 19.23 1.17 -2.55
N ASN A 479 18.87 1.94 -1.53
CA ASN A 479 19.15 3.36 -1.34
C ASN A 479 18.60 4.29 -2.44
N ALA A 480 17.53 3.91 -3.15
CA ALA A 480 17.00 4.70 -4.27
C ALA A 480 16.74 6.17 -3.93
N VAL A 481 16.31 6.48 -2.70
CA VAL A 481 16.07 7.86 -2.25
C VAL A 481 17.26 8.80 -2.45
N ILE A 482 18.50 8.29 -2.32
CA ILE A 482 19.74 9.09 -2.44
C ILE A 482 20.61 8.67 -3.63
N ALA A 483 20.41 7.47 -4.17
CA ALA A 483 21.25 6.89 -5.21
C ALA A 483 20.64 6.98 -6.62
N GLU A 484 19.33 7.19 -6.73
CA GLU A 484 18.63 7.21 -8.01
C GLU A 484 18.09 8.59 -8.34
N THR A 485 17.85 8.80 -9.63
CA THR A 485 17.08 9.93 -10.15
C THR A 485 15.75 9.45 -10.70
N PHE A 486 14.76 10.32 -10.70
CA PHE A 486 13.39 10.04 -11.08
C PHE A 486 12.93 11.05 -12.12
N TRP A 487 12.21 10.57 -13.12
CA TRP A 487 11.53 11.45 -14.07
C TRP A 487 10.49 12.28 -13.33
N PHE A 488 10.56 13.59 -13.47
CA PHE A 488 9.60 14.51 -12.89
C PHE A 488 9.39 15.70 -13.81
N ARG A 489 8.25 16.37 -13.65
CA ARG A 489 7.94 17.55 -14.46
C ARG A 489 8.84 18.72 -14.06
N ARG A 490 9.41 19.41 -15.04
CA ARG A 490 10.34 20.54 -14.83
C ARG A 490 9.65 21.77 -14.26
N ASP A 491 8.49 22.13 -14.80
CA ASP A 491 7.67 23.24 -14.32
C ASP A 491 6.29 22.74 -13.92
N ILE A 492 6.00 22.83 -12.62
CA ILE A 492 4.75 22.40 -12.00
C ILE A 492 3.81 23.57 -11.67
N THR A 493 4.26 24.81 -11.85
CA THR A 493 3.56 26.03 -11.40
C THR A 493 2.96 26.86 -12.54
N SER A 494 3.50 26.77 -13.75
CA SER A 494 2.99 27.54 -14.89
C SER A 494 1.76 26.89 -15.52
N ASP A 495 0.86 27.74 -16.04
CA ASP A 495 -0.23 27.28 -16.90
C ASP A 495 0.31 26.53 -18.12
N VAL A 496 -0.27 25.36 -18.42
CA VAL A 496 0.10 24.47 -19.54
C VAL A 496 0.14 25.20 -20.89
N LYS A 497 -0.58 26.32 -21.03
CA LYS A 497 -0.65 27.12 -22.26
C LYS A 497 0.59 28.00 -22.52
N LYS A 498 1.55 28.11 -21.59
CA LYS A 498 2.61 29.14 -21.65
C LYS A 498 4.02 28.67 -22.05
N GLN A 499 4.28 27.38 -22.29
CA GLN A 499 5.65 26.93 -22.58
C GLN A 499 5.73 25.99 -23.78
N ASP A 500 6.11 26.55 -24.93
CA ASP A 500 7.02 25.85 -25.83
C ASP A 500 8.31 26.68 -25.89
N ASP A 501 9.16 26.49 -24.88
CA ASP A 501 10.52 27.04 -24.82
C ASP A 501 11.54 26.09 -25.52
N GLY A 502 11.05 25.06 -26.22
CA GLY A 502 11.86 24.03 -26.88
C GLY A 502 12.52 23.04 -25.92
N GLN A 503 12.27 23.11 -24.60
CA GLN A 503 12.83 22.19 -23.62
C GLN A 503 11.86 21.05 -23.25
N PRO A 504 12.37 19.88 -22.85
CA PRO A 504 11.52 18.75 -22.49
C PRO A 504 10.68 19.05 -21.24
N GLU A 505 9.40 18.69 -21.29
CA GLU A 505 8.41 18.88 -20.20
C GLU A 505 8.80 18.16 -18.89
N CYS A 506 9.52 17.04 -19.00
CA CYS A 506 10.03 16.28 -17.86
C CYS A 506 11.54 16.07 -17.98
N THR A 507 12.23 16.13 -16.85
CA THR A 507 13.66 15.82 -16.69
C THR A 507 13.84 14.89 -15.49
N GLU A 508 15.07 14.45 -15.24
CA GLU A 508 15.39 13.65 -14.06
C GLU A 508 15.80 14.55 -12.88
N PHE A 509 15.28 14.21 -11.70
CA PHE A 509 15.63 14.84 -10.42
C PHE A 509 15.88 13.78 -9.36
N THR A 510 16.77 14.06 -8.42
CA THR A 510 16.86 13.29 -7.17
C THR A 510 15.61 13.50 -6.32
N VAL A 511 15.32 12.60 -5.38
CA VAL A 511 14.22 12.80 -4.42
C VAL A 511 14.45 14.08 -3.61
N ASN A 512 15.70 14.40 -3.26
CA ASN A 512 16.05 15.65 -2.60
C ASN A 512 15.60 16.88 -3.40
N GLU A 513 15.92 16.94 -4.70
CA GLU A 513 15.54 18.09 -5.54
C GLU A 513 14.02 18.19 -5.71
N ILE A 514 13.29 17.07 -5.79
CA ILE A 514 11.82 17.08 -5.85
C ILE A 514 11.23 17.59 -4.53
N ILE A 515 11.71 17.11 -3.38
CA ILE A 515 11.14 17.43 -2.08
C ILE A 515 11.56 18.82 -1.59
N ASN A 516 12.86 19.11 -1.63
CA ASN A 516 13.45 20.32 -1.07
C ASN A 516 13.67 21.44 -2.10
N GLY A 517 13.61 21.13 -3.38
CA GLY A 517 13.86 22.09 -4.46
C GLY A 517 15.30 22.08 -4.96
N LYS A 518 15.51 22.84 -6.02
CA LYS A 518 16.80 23.10 -6.64
C LYS A 518 16.82 24.56 -7.08
N ASP A 519 17.69 25.36 -6.46
CA ASP A 519 17.73 26.81 -6.67
C ASP A 519 17.74 27.20 -8.15
N GLY A 520 16.79 28.07 -8.53
CA GLY A 520 16.63 28.55 -9.90
C GLY A 520 16.13 27.51 -10.91
N VAL A 521 15.90 26.26 -10.51
CA VAL A 521 15.51 25.15 -11.43
C VAL A 521 14.16 24.54 -11.06
N PHE A 522 13.93 24.23 -9.78
CA PHE A 522 12.70 23.59 -9.32
C PHE A 522 12.32 24.10 -7.92
N PRO A 523 11.07 24.49 -7.68
CA PRO A 523 10.69 25.13 -6.41
C PRO A 523 10.78 24.20 -5.20
N GLY A 524 10.58 22.89 -5.38
CA GLY A 524 10.49 21.92 -4.30
C GLY A 524 9.07 21.80 -3.72
N LEU A 525 8.65 20.58 -3.40
CA LEU A 525 7.31 20.32 -2.86
C LEU A 525 7.12 20.86 -1.43
N ILE A 526 8.10 20.73 -0.55
CA ILE A 526 8.02 21.26 0.82
C ILE A 526 8.06 22.79 0.86
N PRO A 527 8.92 23.49 0.08
CA PRO A 527 8.82 24.94 -0.07
C PRO A 527 7.43 25.43 -0.51
N LEU A 528 6.76 24.72 -1.41
CA LEU A 528 5.38 25.03 -1.81
C LEU A 528 4.38 24.78 -0.67
N VAL A 529 4.51 23.70 0.08
CA VAL A 529 3.70 23.44 1.30
C VAL A 529 3.89 24.55 2.32
N ASN A 530 5.12 24.98 2.58
CA ASN A 530 5.41 26.08 3.52
C ASN A 530 4.80 27.40 3.05
N SER A 531 4.86 27.69 1.75
CA SER A 531 4.23 28.88 1.16
C SER A 531 2.71 28.85 1.32
N TYR A 532 2.09 27.68 1.14
CA TYR A 532 0.66 27.48 1.38
C TYR A 532 0.30 27.70 2.84
N LEU A 533 1.02 27.09 3.77
CA LEU A 533 0.79 27.26 5.21
C LEU A 533 0.95 28.70 5.66
N ALA A 534 1.94 29.43 5.13
CA ALA A 534 2.14 30.86 5.44
C ALA A 534 1.00 31.77 4.95
N SER A 535 0.23 31.33 3.95
CA SER A 535 -0.95 32.04 3.46
C SER A 535 -2.24 31.73 4.23
N MET A 536 -2.20 30.72 5.10
CA MET A 536 -3.35 30.26 5.90
C MET A 536 -3.22 30.76 7.34
N ASP A 537 -4.36 30.95 8.01
CA ASP A 537 -4.39 31.23 9.45
C ASP A 537 -4.23 29.89 10.21
N VAL A 538 -2.98 29.54 10.54
CA VAL A 538 -2.62 28.29 11.21
C VAL A 538 -2.26 28.57 12.66
N ASP A 539 -2.90 27.86 13.60
CA ASP A 539 -2.54 27.97 15.01
C ASP A 539 -1.10 27.47 15.28
N ALA A 540 -0.48 28.00 16.32
CA ALA A 540 0.93 27.77 16.62
C ALA A 540 1.26 26.29 16.86
N ASP A 541 0.36 25.53 17.48
CA ASP A 541 0.57 24.11 17.77
C ASP A 541 0.52 23.28 16.48
N THR A 542 -0.48 23.53 15.63
CA THR A 542 -0.57 22.91 14.30
C THR A 542 0.66 23.25 13.45
N HIS A 543 1.08 24.51 13.44
CA HIS A 543 2.27 24.92 12.69
C HIS A 543 3.53 24.20 13.20
N CYS A 544 3.74 24.11 14.53
CA CYS A 544 4.88 23.41 15.11
C CYS A 544 4.90 21.92 14.75
N THR A 545 3.75 21.23 14.89
CA THR A 545 3.60 19.82 14.54
C THR A 545 3.91 19.57 13.06
N VAL A 546 3.29 20.35 12.16
CA VAL A 546 3.50 20.19 10.71
C VAL A 546 4.95 20.47 10.32
N GLN A 547 5.59 21.49 10.90
CA GLN A 547 7.01 21.76 10.63
C GLN A 547 7.94 20.63 11.08
N ALA A 548 7.65 19.98 12.22
CA ALA A 548 8.41 18.82 12.66
C ALA A 548 8.28 17.65 11.66
N TYR A 549 7.06 17.41 11.16
CA TYR A 549 6.81 16.41 10.12
C TYR A 549 7.50 16.73 8.80
N MET A 550 7.41 17.96 8.31
CA MET A 550 8.09 18.36 7.08
C MET A 550 9.60 18.17 7.22
N LYS A 551 10.19 18.56 8.36
CA LYS A 551 11.62 18.41 8.60
C LYS A 551 12.10 16.96 8.53
N LEU A 552 11.30 15.99 9.02
CA LEU A 552 11.60 14.57 8.85
C LEU A 552 11.72 14.20 7.37
N ILE A 553 10.76 14.61 6.56
CA ILE A 553 10.69 14.30 5.13
C ILE A 553 11.83 14.99 4.36
N GLN A 554 12.10 16.27 4.65
CA GLN A 554 13.23 17.01 4.06
C GLN A 554 14.56 16.33 4.31
N LYS A 555 14.78 15.89 5.55
CA LYS A 555 16.04 15.26 5.97
C LYS A 555 16.21 13.85 5.43
N ARG A 556 15.12 13.09 5.29
CA ARG A 556 15.16 11.80 4.59
C ARG A 556 15.45 11.97 3.10
N ALA A 557 14.77 12.91 2.46
CA ALA A 557 14.97 13.18 1.03
C ALA A 557 16.41 13.61 0.70
N SER A 558 17.06 14.38 1.58
CA SER A 558 18.45 14.82 1.44
C SER A 558 19.51 13.78 1.83
N GLY A 559 19.10 12.69 2.51
CA GLY A 559 20.01 11.69 3.05
C GLY A 559 20.64 12.05 4.39
N GLU A 560 20.26 13.17 5.01
CA GLU A 560 20.67 13.50 6.40
C GLU A 560 20.11 12.49 7.41
N LEU A 561 18.91 11.98 7.15
CA LEU A 561 18.30 10.86 7.88
C LEU A 561 18.20 9.64 6.98
N LEU A 562 18.39 8.47 7.60
CA LEU A 562 18.21 7.19 6.94
C LEU A 562 16.73 6.91 6.70
N THR A 563 16.44 6.18 5.62
CA THR A 563 15.16 5.46 5.50
C THR A 563 15.13 4.32 6.50
N THR A 564 13.93 3.84 6.85
CA THR A 564 13.77 2.67 7.72
C THR A 564 14.52 1.46 7.14
N ALA A 565 14.49 1.23 5.83
CA ALA A 565 15.22 0.15 5.19
C ALA A 565 16.74 0.28 5.33
N ALA A 566 17.30 1.47 5.08
CA ALA A 566 18.73 1.70 5.22
C ALA A 566 19.18 1.54 6.68
N TRP A 567 18.38 2.02 7.64
CA TRP A 567 18.64 1.86 9.06
C TRP A 567 18.57 0.39 9.50
N LEU A 568 17.50 -0.33 9.16
CA LEU A 568 17.35 -1.75 9.45
C LEU A 568 18.55 -2.55 8.92
N ARG A 569 18.93 -2.31 7.66
CA ARG A 569 20.09 -2.93 7.02
C ARG A 569 21.38 -2.63 7.79
N LYS A 570 21.61 -1.36 8.16
CA LYS A 570 22.76 -0.93 8.96
C LYS A 570 22.84 -1.69 10.29
N GLU A 571 21.71 -1.85 10.99
CA GLU A 571 21.65 -2.58 12.26
C GLU A 571 22.03 -4.06 12.10
N VAL A 572 21.52 -4.72 11.06
CA VAL A 572 21.86 -6.13 10.79
C VAL A 572 23.34 -6.28 10.42
N VAL A 573 23.86 -5.48 9.49
CA VAL A 573 25.26 -5.63 9.04
C VAL A 573 26.28 -5.25 10.11
N SER A 574 25.87 -4.44 11.09
CA SER A 574 26.71 -4.05 12.23
C SER A 574 26.58 -5.00 13.43
N HIS A 575 25.70 -6.00 13.34
CA HIS A 575 25.45 -6.92 14.44
C HIS A 575 26.66 -7.85 14.68
N PRO A 576 27.10 -8.09 15.93
CA PRO A 576 28.29 -8.90 16.21
C PRO A 576 28.25 -10.34 15.65
N GLU A 577 27.07 -10.93 15.57
CA GLU A 577 26.87 -12.28 15.00
C GLU A 577 26.68 -12.32 13.48
N TYR A 578 26.61 -11.16 12.81
CA TYR A 578 26.45 -11.12 11.37
C TYR A 578 27.73 -11.59 10.68
N LYS A 579 27.61 -12.58 9.80
CA LYS A 579 28.76 -13.27 9.20
C LYS A 579 29.13 -12.76 7.81
N ASN A 580 28.63 -11.59 7.41
CA ASN A 580 28.82 -11.05 6.04
C ASN A 580 28.29 -12.01 4.96
N ASP A 581 27.29 -12.82 5.29
CA ASP A 581 26.71 -13.87 4.44
C ASP A 581 25.25 -13.58 4.06
N SER A 582 24.78 -12.35 4.34
CA SER A 582 23.40 -11.89 4.12
C SER A 582 22.34 -12.68 4.89
N VAL A 583 22.71 -13.50 5.89
CA VAL A 583 21.77 -14.29 6.68
C VAL A 583 21.38 -13.55 7.96
N ILE A 584 20.08 -13.53 8.25
CA ILE A 584 19.48 -12.98 9.46
C ILE A 584 19.07 -14.14 10.37
N THR A 585 19.87 -14.43 11.39
CA THR A 585 19.59 -15.50 12.37
C THR A 585 18.43 -15.11 13.30
N GLN A 586 17.90 -16.07 14.08
CA GLN A 586 16.87 -15.77 15.09
C GLN A 586 17.37 -14.74 16.11
N ARG A 587 18.65 -14.84 16.49
CA ARG A 587 19.31 -13.93 17.42
C ARG A 587 19.42 -12.50 16.87
N ILE A 588 19.88 -12.34 15.62
CA ILE A 588 19.92 -11.04 14.95
C ILE A 588 18.51 -10.45 14.85
N ASN A 589 17.52 -11.25 14.45
CA ASN A 589 16.13 -10.81 14.35
C ASN A 589 15.58 -10.33 15.70
N TYR A 590 15.82 -11.08 16.77
CA TYR A 590 15.41 -10.72 18.12
C TYR A 590 16.01 -9.38 18.57
N ASP A 591 17.34 -9.22 18.46
CA ASP A 591 18.02 -8.00 18.92
C ASP A 591 17.57 -6.78 18.11
N LEU A 592 17.40 -6.93 16.80
CA LEU A 592 16.85 -5.91 15.91
C LEU A 592 15.45 -5.47 16.36
N LEU A 593 14.53 -6.42 16.55
CA LEU A 593 13.14 -6.10 16.90
C LEU A 593 13.02 -5.57 18.34
N LYS A 594 13.87 -6.01 19.28
CA LYS A 594 13.97 -5.38 20.60
C LYS A 594 14.47 -3.94 20.50
N LYS A 595 15.41 -3.63 19.60
CA LYS A 595 15.85 -2.25 19.37
C LYS A 595 14.72 -1.39 18.80
N VAL A 596 13.97 -1.92 17.82
CA VAL A 596 12.75 -1.27 17.30
C VAL A 596 11.74 -1.00 18.42
N GLN A 597 11.44 -2.00 19.25
CA GLN A 597 10.54 -1.84 20.40
C GLN A 597 10.96 -0.68 21.31
N LYS A 598 12.24 -0.61 21.67
CA LYS A 598 12.79 0.45 22.54
C LYS A 598 12.74 1.84 21.92
N ILE A 599 12.85 1.95 20.59
CA ILE A 599 12.69 3.22 19.88
C ILE A 599 11.22 3.66 19.94
N VAL A 600 10.29 2.74 19.65
CA VAL A 600 8.85 3.02 19.64
C VAL A 600 8.32 3.39 21.04
N SER A 601 8.85 2.75 22.10
CA SER A 601 8.52 3.09 23.49
C SER A 601 9.22 4.35 24.02
N ASN A 602 10.08 5.00 23.20
CA ASN A 602 10.94 6.12 23.58
C ASN A 602 11.94 5.79 24.73
N GLU A 603 12.27 4.52 24.94
CA GLU A 603 13.33 4.11 25.86
C GLU A 603 14.72 4.47 25.35
N ILE A 604 14.90 4.45 24.02
CA ILE A 604 16.13 4.90 23.36
C ILE A 604 15.82 5.89 22.24
N SER A 605 16.68 6.90 22.08
CA SER A 605 16.62 7.81 20.94
C SER A 605 17.33 7.20 19.72
N CYS A 606 16.83 7.51 18.52
CA CYS A 606 17.49 7.15 17.26
C CYS A 606 17.61 8.38 16.33
N PRO A 607 18.58 9.28 16.58
CA PRO A 607 18.69 10.53 15.83
C PRO A 607 18.99 10.37 14.34
N GLU A 608 19.60 9.25 13.93
CA GLU A 608 19.89 8.96 12.52
C GLU A 608 18.66 8.53 11.71
N LEU A 609 17.60 8.07 12.39
CA LEU A 609 16.34 7.67 11.76
C LEU A 609 15.25 8.75 11.90
N LEU A 610 15.18 9.37 13.09
CA LEU A 610 14.09 10.27 13.48
C LEU A 610 14.51 11.74 13.63
N GLY A 611 15.81 12.03 13.66
CA GLY A 611 16.33 13.34 14.02
C GLY A 611 16.30 13.63 15.53
N THR A 612 16.67 14.85 15.90
CA THR A 612 16.82 15.27 17.31
C THR A 612 15.54 15.78 17.97
N CYS A 613 14.49 16.08 17.19
CA CYS A 613 13.22 16.60 17.70
C CYS A 613 12.06 15.82 17.10
N ILE A 614 11.46 14.95 17.92
CA ILE A 614 10.30 14.11 17.57
C ILE A 614 9.02 14.53 18.32
N SER A 615 9.08 15.66 19.06
CA SER A 615 7.92 16.12 19.82
C SER A 615 6.93 16.82 18.88
N SER A 616 5.80 16.18 18.62
CA SER A 616 4.60 16.86 18.13
C SER A 616 3.80 17.47 19.30
N LYS A 617 2.87 18.37 18.98
CA LYS A 617 1.89 18.94 19.92
C LYS A 617 0.50 18.32 19.73
N THR A 618 0.46 17.06 19.29
CA THR A 618 -0.80 16.38 18.95
C THR A 618 -1.67 16.10 20.17
N ASN A 619 -2.99 16.16 20.00
CA ASN A 619 -3.98 15.93 21.05
C ASN A 619 -5.07 14.96 20.57
N GLU A 620 -5.80 14.33 21.49
CA GLU A 620 -6.87 13.39 21.15
C GLU A 620 -8.07 14.02 20.43
N THR A 621 -8.26 15.33 20.59
CA THR A 621 -9.41 16.05 20.04
C THR A 621 -8.98 17.40 19.49
N ILE A 622 -9.73 17.89 18.52
CA ILE A 622 -9.63 19.28 18.08
C ILE A 622 -10.21 20.21 19.16
N PRO A 623 -9.75 21.47 19.28
CA PRO A 623 -10.30 22.42 20.24
C PRO A 623 -11.82 22.62 20.07
N ALA A 624 -12.55 22.63 21.18
CA ALA A 624 -14.02 22.69 21.18
C ALA A 624 -14.60 23.94 20.47
N ALA A 625 -13.86 25.05 20.46
CA ALA A 625 -14.23 26.26 19.72
C ALA A 625 -14.24 26.01 18.19
N VAL A 626 -13.28 25.23 17.69
CA VAL A 626 -13.15 24.90 16.26
C VAL A 626 -14.15 23.81 15.84
N ALA A 627 -14.40 22.83 16.71
CA ALA A 627 -15.41 21.79 16.47
C ALA A 627 -16.85 22.35 16.26
N LYS A 628 -17.14 23.53 16.81
CA LYS A 628 -18.42 24.22 16.57
C LYS A 628 -18.48 24.87 15.18
N ALA A 629 -17.34 25.33 14.65
CA ALA A 629 -17.25 25.95 13.33
C ALA A 629 -17.48 24.94 12.19
N GLU A 630 -17.07 23.68 12.36
CA GLU A 630 -17.34 22.60 11.38
C GLU A 630 -18.81 22.21 11.25
N LYS A 631 -19.64 22.55 12.27
CA LYS A 631 -21.08 22.25 12.27
C LYS A 631 -21.93 23.35 11.64
N VAL A 632 -21.32 24.48 11.28
CA VAL A 632 -22.00 25.56 10.55
C VAL A 632 -21.81 25.26 9.06
N PRO A 633 -22.88 25.02 8.28
CA PRO A 633 -22.76 24.92 6.84
C PRO A 633 -22.19 26.25 6.32
N MET A 634 -21.09 26.20 5.56
CA MET A 634 -20.64 27.34 4.76
C MET A 634 -21.56 27.54 3.56
#